data_AF-A0A2S5LE93-F1
#
_entry.id   AF-A0A2S5LE93-F1
#
_cell.length_a   1.000
_cell.length_b   1.000
_cell.length_c   1.000
_cell.angle_alpha   90.00
_cell.angle_beta   90.00
_cell.angle_gamma   90.00
#
_symmetry.space_group_name_H-M   'P 1'
#
loop_
_entity.id
_entity.type
_entity.pdbx_description
1 polymer ?
#
loop_
_entity_poly.entity_id
_entity_poly.type
_entity_poly.pdbx_seq_one_letter_code
_entity_poly.pdbx_strand_id
1 'polypeptide(L)'
;MIKRYFTPLLWCIPLSVFAMDANAWGLYTHIYFAQWLLMATPLLDPKLQQVVKKLPTLVMAGACLPDLAIISKSFNTTHQWQKAEWMMSNASTDEELAIVIGYTSHLFVDVVAHNHFVPAFEAKWKRVPWLNKSVITHIASEWAMDAHI
;
A
#
# COMPACT_ATOMS: atom_id res chain seq x y z
N MET A 1 10.25 35.70 18.15
CA MET A 1 9.81 34.83 17.02
C MET A 1 10.35 33.39 17.07
N ILE A 2 11.53 33.12 17.67
CA ILE A 2 12.15 31.77 17.72
C ILE A 2 11.36 30.74 18.56
N LYS A 3 10.70 31.16 19.65
CA LYS A 3 9.97 30.25 20.55
C LYS A 3 8.75 29.56 19.93
N ARG A 4 8.18 30.10 18.83
CA ARG A 4 6.92 29.61 18.24
C ARG A 4 7.11 28.33 17.41
N TYR A 5 8.33 28.05 16.95
CA TYR A 5 8.67 26.83 16.21
C TYR A 5 9.40 25.79 17.06
N PHE A 6 9.84 26.16 18.28
CA PHE A 6 10.57 25.26 19.17
C PHE A 6 9.68 24.15 19.73
N THR A 7 8.43 24.47 20.06
CA THR A 7 7.46 23.51 20.60
C THR A 7 7.13 22.39 19.60
N PRO A 8 6.76 22.67 18.32
CA PRO A 8 6.54 21.59 17.35
C PRO A 8 7.82 20.79 17.06
N LEU A 9 9.00 21.43 17.05
CA LEU A 9 10.28 20.73 16.88
C LEU A 9 10.58 19.76 18.03
N LEU A 10 10.23 20.15 19.26
CA LEU A 10 10.39 19.31 20.46
C LEU A 10 9.43 18.12 20.46
N TRP A 11 8.25 18.22 19.83
CA TRP A 11 7.34 17.09 19.64
C TRP A 11 7.82 16.10 18.57
N CYS A 12 8.62 16.53 17.60
CA CYS A 12 9.18 15.63 16.59
C CYS A 12 10.07 14.54 17.18
N ILE A 13 10.75 14.79 18.30
CA ILE A 13 11.69 13.85 18.93
C ILE A 13 10.98 12.66 19.61
N PRO A 14 9.99 12.83 20.49
CA PRO A 14 9.21 11.70 20.99
C PRO A 14 8.41 11.03 19.85
N LEU A 15 7.87 11.78 18.89
CA LEU A 15 7.20 11.19 17.72
C LEU A 15 8.14 10.31 16.88
N SER A 16 9.41 10.70 16.68
CA SER A 16 10.37 9.90 15.94
C SER A 16 10.88 8.68 16.71
N VAL A 17 10.98 8.77 18.05
CA VAL A 17 11.36 7.64 18.91
C VAL A 17 10.24 6.60 18.99
N PHE A 18 8.96 7.02 19.03
CA PHE A 18 7.80 6.12 18.93
C PHE A 18 7.49 5.68 17.48
N ALA A 19 8.04 6.36 16.47
CA ALA A 19 7.93 5.94 15.08
C ALA A 19 8.82 4.72 14.74
N MET A 20 9.71 4.29 15.64
CA MET A 20 10.53 3.10 15.39
C MET A 20 9.72 1.79 15.51
N ASP A 21 8.63 1.80 16.29
CA ASP A 21 7.58 0.78 16.25
C ASP A 21 6.58 1.04 15.11
N ALA A 22 6.56 2.25 14.54
CA ALA A 22 5.92 2.49 13.26
C ALA A 22 6.80 1.86 12.16
N ASN A 23 6.65 0.54 11.97
CA ASN A 23 6.83 -0.05 10.64
C ASN A 23 6.16 0.89 9.60
N ALA A 24 6.54 0.85 8.34
CA ALA A 24 5.82 1.61 7.32
C ALA A 24 4.39 1.06 7.19
N TRP A 25 3.46 1.55 8.03
CA TRP A 25 2.11 0.99 8.18
C TRP A 25 1.31 1.41 6.93
N GLY A 26 0.55 0.49 6.32
CA GLY A 26 -0.08 0.51 4.98
C GLY A 26 0.64 -0.40 3.97
N LEU A 27 1.95 -0.20 3.82
CA LEU A 27 2.77 -0.89 2.83
C LEU A 27 2.96 -2.38 3.16
N TYR A 28 2.94 -2.72 4.45
CA TYR A 28 3.16 -4.10 4.90
C TYR A 28 2.00 -5.01 4.52
N THR A 29 0.75 -4.54 4.57
CA THR A 29 -0.42 -5.30 4.10
C THR A 29 -0.25 -5.74 2.64
N HIS A 30 0.15 -4.83 1.74
CA HIS A 30 0.33 -5.16 0.33
C HIS A 30 1.48 -6.14 0.10
N ILE A 31 2.58 -6.00 0.83
CA ILE A 31 3.70 -6.96 0.79
C ILE A 31 3.26 -8.32 1.33
N TYR A 32 2.55 -8.37 2.46
CA TYR A 32 2.04 -9.61 3.04
C TYR A 32 1.13 -10.35 2.07
N PHE A 33 0.16 -9.67 1.46
CA PHE A 33 -0.73 -10.30 0.49
C PHE A 33 0.01 -10.68 -0.81
N ALA A 34 0.99 -9.90 -1.25
CA ALA A 34 1.86 -10.30 -2.35
C ALA A 34 2.67 -11.56 -2.01
N GLN A 35 3.09 -11.76 -0.76
CA GLN A 35 3.73 -13.01 -0.31
C GLN A 35 2.75 -14.17 -0.34
N TRP A 36 1.49 -13.96 0.07
CA TRP A 36 0.43 -14.95 -0.09
C TRP A 36 0.17 -15.31 -1.55
N LEU A 37 0.29 -14.36 -2.49
CA LEU A 37 0.27 -14.65 -3.92
C LEU A 37 1.43 -15.57 -4.33
N LEU A 38 2.64 -15.38 -3.78
CA LEU A 38 3.75 -16.31 -3.99
C LEU A 38 3.42 -17.73 -3.45
N MET A 39 2.68 -17.83 -2.35
CA MET A 39 2.29 -19.11 -1.76
C MET A 39 1.12 -19.77 -2.52
N ALA A 40 0.19 -18.97 -3.04
CA ALA A 40 -0.94 -19.40 -3.87
C ALA A 40 -0.56 -19.62 -5.34
N THR A 41 0.73 -19.51 -5.68
CA THR A 41 1.28 -19.67 -7.03
C THR A 41 0.78 -20.90 -7.80
N PRO A 42 0.50 -22.08 -7.19
CA PRO A 42 -0.02 -23.22 -7.94
C PRO A 42 -1.33 -22.96 -8.71
N LEU A 43 -2.08 -21.90 -8.37
CA LEU A 43 -3.33 -21.51 -9.02
C LEU A 43 -3.15 -20.53 -10.18
N LEU A 44 -1.94 -19.99 -10.38
CA LEU A 44 -1.66 -19.03 -11.46
C LEU A 44 -1.38 -19.74 -12.78
N ASP A 45 -1.50 -19.02 -13.89
CA ASP A 45 -1.01 -19.50 -15.19
C ASP A 45 0.49 -19.89 -15.09
N PRO A 46 0.93 -21.01 -15.68
CA PRO A 46 2.30 -21.50 -15.56
C PRO A 46 3.39 -20.47 -15.89
N LYS A 47 3.14 -19.56 -16.84
CA LYS A 47 4.09 -18.49 -17.18
C LYS A 47 4.23 -17.51 -16.03
N LEU A 48 3.12 -17.09 -15.43
CA LEU A 48 3.12 -16.21 -14.25
C LEU A 48 3.81 -16.91 -13.09
N GLN A 49 3.56 -18.20 -12.86
CA GLN A 49 4.21 -18.96 -11.79
C GLN A 49 5.74 -18.92 -11.89
N GLN A 50 6.28 -19.10 -13.09
CA GLN A 50 7.73 -19.07 -13.31
C GLN A 50 8.31 -17.71 -12.97
N VAL A 51 7.68 -16.63 -13.44
CA VAL A 51 8.12 -15.26 -13.20
C VAL A 51 8.06 -14.92 -11.71
N VAL A 52 6.94 -15.25 -11.05
CA VAL A 52 6.72 -15.01 -9.62
C VAL A 52 7.78 -15.72 -8.76
N LYS A 53 8.13 -16.97 -9.09
CA LYS A 53 9.19 -17.72 -8.38
C LYS A 53 10.59 -17.19 -8.69
N LYS A 54 10.83 -16.73 -9.91
CA LYS A 54 12.14 -16.24 -10.37
C LYS A 54 12.46 -14.85 -9.81
N LEU A 55 11.46 -13.97 -9.71
CA LEU A 55 11.62 -12.54 -9.40
C LEU A 55 10.72 -12.07 -8.24
N PRO A 56 10.70 -12.76 -7.09
CA PRO A 56 9.78 -12.45 -5.99
C PRO A 56 9.97 -11.03 -5.44
N THR A 57 11.20 -10.53 -5.40
CA THR A 57 11.50 -9.16 -4.94
C THR A 57 10.87 -8.10 -5.85
N LEU A 58 10.82 -8.34 -7.17
CA LEU A 58 10.18 -7.41 -8.11
C LEU A 58 8.65 -7.47 -7.99
N VAL A 59 8.08 -8.64 -7.65
CA VAL A 59 6.66 -8.75 -7.31
C VAL A 59 6.35 -7.92 -6.05
N MET A 60 7.16 -8.02 -5.00
CA MET A 60 6.98 -7.17 -3.80
C MET A 60 7.13 -5.69 -4.13
N ALA A 61 8.14 -5.31 -4.93
CA ALA A 61 8.34 -3.93 -5.34
C ALA A 61 7.12 -3.41 -6.13
N GLY A 62 6.58 -4.22 -7.04
CA GLY A 62 5.36 -3.91 -7.80
C GLY A 62 4.15 -3.65 -6.92
N ALA A 63 3.97 -4.43 -5.85
CA ALA A 63 2.87 -4.27 -4.89
C ALA A 63 2.93 -2.96 -4.10
N CYS A 64 4.10 -2.32 -4.05
CA CYS A 64 4.31 -1.04 -3.38
C CYS A 64 4.10 0.19 -4.30
N LEU A 65 4.09 0.00 -5.62
CA LEU A 65 4.12 1.12 -6.57
C LEU A 65 2.87 1.99 -6.59
N PRO A 66 1.63 1.45 -6.44
CA PRO A 66 0.45 2.31 -6.51
C PRO A 66 0.40 3.41 -5.44
N ASP A 67 0.90 3.12 -4.24
CA ASP A 67 0.96 4.04 -3.09
C ASP A 67 1.88 5.25 -3.29
N LEU A 68 2.72 5.26 -4.33
CA LEU A 68 3.50 6.45 -4.69
C LEU A 68 2.61 7.66 -5.02
N ALA A 69 1.30 7.44 -5.24
CA ALA A 69 0.27 8.48 -5.30
C ALA A 69 0.23 9.41 -4.08
N ILE A 70 0.62 8.91 -2.89
CA ILE A 70 0.70 9.70 -1.66
C ILE A 70 1.84 10.73 -1.76
N ILE A 71 2.93 10.38 -2.42
CA ILE A 71 4.14 11.20 -2.52
C ILE A 71 4.04 12.21 -3.68
N SER A 72 3.36 11.85 -4.77
CA SER A 72 3.24 12.71 -5.95
C SER A 72 1.92 12.56 -6.69
N LYS A 73 1.34 13.71 -7.06
CA LYS A 73 0.12 13.81 -7.87
C LYS A 73 0.26 13.15 -9.25
N SER A 74 1.48 13.00 -9.77
CA SER A 74 1.73 12.31 -11.04
C SER A 74 1.30 10.84 -11.01
N PHE A 75 1.13 10.27 -9.83
CA PHE A 75 0.69 8.89 -9.63
C PHE A 75 -0.79 8.77 -9.24
N ASN A 76 -1.60 9.83 -9.32
CA ASN A 76 -3.02 9.77 -8.94
C ASN A 76 -3.89 8.79 -9.77
N THR A 77 -3.36 8.27 -10.88
CA THR A 77 -4.02 7.27 -11.74
C THR A 77 -3.56 5.85 -11.47
N THR A 78 -2.70 5.61 -10.48
CA THR A 78 -2.15 4.27 -10.21
C THR A 78 -3.18 3.28 -9.70
N HIS A 79 -4.29 3.74 -9.15
CA HIS A 79 -5.35 2.87 -8.64
C HIS A 79 -6.40 2.52 -9.73
N GLN A 80 -6.12 2.84 -10.99
CA GLN A 80 -7.00 2.52 -12.12
C GLN A 80 -6.66 1.16 -12.71
N TRP A 81 -7.64 0.26 -12.77
CA TRP A 81 -7.50 -1.08 -13.36
C TRP A 81 -6.96 -1.06 -14.79
N GLN A 82 -7.36 -0.07 -15.58
CA GLN A 82 -6.90 0.11 -16.96
C GLN A 82 -5.37 0.24 -17.05
N LYS A 83 -4.72 0.79 -16.01
CA LYS A 83 -3.27 0.92 -15.96
C LYS A 83 -2.59 -0.43 -15.73
N ALA A 84 -3.14 -1.25 -14.85
CA ALA A 84 -2.68 -2.62 -14.66
C ALA A 84 -2.89 -3.48 -15.92
N GLU A 85 -4.05 -3.40 -16.56
CA GLU A 85 -4.35 -4.09 -17.82
C GLU A 85 -3.41 -3.68 -18.95
N TRP A 86 -3.15 -2.37 -19.07
CA TRP A 86 -2.20 -1.84 -20.05
C TRP A 86 -0.79 -2.35 -19.79
N MET A 87 -0.30 -2.29 -18.54
CA MET A 87 1.02 -2.80 -18.19
C MET A 87 1.13 -4.31 -18.45
N MET A 88 0.09 -5.08 -18.11
CA MET A 88 0.07 -6.54 -18.32
C MET A 88 0.14 -6.88 -19.82
N SER A 89 -0.53 -6.09 -20.66
CA SER A 89 -0.55 -6.29 -22.11
C SER A 89 0.75 -5.85 -22.81
N ASN A 90 1.53 -4.95 -22.18
CA ASN A 90 2.74 -4.38 -22.76
C ASN A 90 4.05 -4.91 -22.12
N ALA A 91 3.96 -5.68 -21.04
CA ALA A 91 5.11 -6.30 -20.39
C ALA A 91 5.84 -7.23 -21.37
N SER A 92 7.08 -6.87 -21.68
CA SER A 92 7.91 -7.55 -22.67
C SER A 92 9.01 -8.40 -22.03
N THR A 93 9.32 -8.16 -20.75
CA THR A 93 10.32 -8.91 -19.97
C THR A 93 9.71 -9.59 -18.75
N ASP A 94 10.42 -10.58 -18.20
CA ASP A 94 10.03 -11.22 -16.94
C ASP A 94 10.03 -10.21 -15.79
N GLU A 95 10.97 -9.25 -15.80
CA GLU A 95 11.08 -8.18 -14.80
C GLU A 95 9.88 -7.25 -14.83
N GLU A 96 9.48 -6.79 -16.01
CA GLU A 96 8.27 -5.97 -16.18
C GLU A 96 7.04 -6.75 -15.74
N LEU A 97 6.92 -8.01 -16.17
CA LEU A 97 5.80 -8.87 -15.79
C LEU A 97 5.75 -9.11 -14.28
N ALA A 98 6.88 -9.31 -13.60
CA ALA A 98 6.94 -9.44 -12.15
C ALA A 98 6.41 -8.18 -11.44
N ILE A 99 6.82 -7.00 -11.91
CA ILE A 99 6.35 -5.72 -11.38
C ILE A 99 4.83 -5.60 -11.55
N VAL A 100 4.28 -5.86 -12.74
CA VAL A 100 2.83 -5.70 -12.93
C VAL A 100 2.03 -6.77 -12.18
N ILE A 101 2.54 -8.00 -12.00
CA ILE A 101 1.89 -8.99 -11.12
C ILE A 101 1.75 -8.43 -9.69
N GLY A 102 2.83 -7.86 -9.15
CA GLY A 102 2.80 -7.18 -7.85
C GLY A 102 1.80 -6.04 -7.81
N TYR A 103 1.83 -5.17 -8.82
CA TYR A 103 0.93 -4.04 -8.95
C TYR A 103 -0.55 -4.46 -9.01
N THR A 104 -0.87 -5.51 -9.76
CA THR A 104 -2.23 -6.05 -9.83
C THR A 104 -2.66 -6.66 -8.50
N SER A 105 -1.73 -7.30 -7.78
CA SER A 105 -1.99 -7.80 -6.42
C SER A 105 -2.40 -6.68 -5.47
N HIS A 106 -1.74 -5.52 -5.54
CA HIS A 106 -2.10 -4.34 -4.76
C HIS A 106 -3.56 -3.94 -5.00
N LEU A 107 -3.95 -3.72 -6.26
CA LEU A 107 -5.32 -3.32 -6.61
C LEU A 107 -6.37 -4.34 -6.15
N PHE A 108 -6.04 -5.62 -6.16
CA PHE A 108 -6.94 -6.66 -5.67
C PHE A 108 -7.13 -6.59 -4.16
N VAL A 109 -6.05 -6.34 -3.41
CA VAL A 109 -6.08 -6.16 -1.96
C VAL A 109 -6.90 -4.92 -1.60
N ASP A 110 -6.76 -3.83 -2.35
CA ASP A 110 -7.53 -2.60 -2.15
C ASP A 110 -9.04 -2.82 -2.21
N VAL A 111 -9.51 -3.70 -3.09
CA VAL A 111 -10.95 -4.04 -3.15
C VAL A 111 -11.40 -4.60 -1.81
N VAL A 112 -10.62 -5.49 -1.20
CA VAL A 112 -10.95 -6.07 0.11
C VAL A 112 -10.81 -5.01 1.21
N ALA A 113 -9.71 -4.26 1.20
CA ALA A 113 -9.41 -3.20 2.17
C ALA A 113 -10.52 -2.15 2.21
N HIS A 114 -10.90 -1.58 1.07
CA HIS A 114 -11.88 -0.50 0.99
C HIS A 114 -13.33 -0.93 1.14
N ASN A 115 -13.67 -2.21 0.91
CA ASN A 115 -15.02 -2.69 1.15
C ASN A 115 -15.25 -3.21 2.56
N HIS A 116 -14.21 -3.75 3.22
CA HIS A 116 -14.39 -4.42 4.51
C HIS A 116 -13.71 -3.70 5.67
N PHE A 117 -12.46 -3.28 5.50
CA PHE A 117 -11.62 -2.86 6.62
C PHE A 117 -11.60 -1.34 6.79
N VAL A 118 -11.21 -0.58 5.77
CA VAL A 118 -11.09 0.89 5.83
C VAL A 118 -12.38 1.53 6.34
N PRO A 119 -13.60 1.19 5.87
CA PRO A 119 -14.84 1.78 6.40
C PRO A 119 -15.06 1.49 7.90
N ALA A 120 -14.66 0.30 8.37
CA ALA A 120 -14.80 -0.09 9.77
C ALA A 120 -13.83 0.70 10.67
N PHE A 121 -12.62 0.98 10.21
CA PHE A 121 -11.65 1.82 10.93
C PHE A 121 -12.03 3.30 10.88
N GLU A 122 -12.41 3.84 9.72
CA GLU A 122 -12.88 5.22 9.58
C GLU A 122 -14.08 5.50 10.50
N ALA A 123 -14.99 4.52 10.68
CA ALA A 123 -16.13 4.64 11.56
C ALA A 123 -15.76 4.91 13.03
N LYS A 124 -14.57 4.51 13.48
CA LYS A 124 -14.07 4.77 14.85
C LYS A 124 -13.77 6.25 15.08
N TRP A 125 -13.50 7.01 14.02
CA TRP A 125 -13.15 8.44 14.07
C TRP A 125 -14.36 9.38 14.00
N LYS A 126 -15.59 8.84 13.84
CA LYS A 126 -16.84 9.62 13.71
C LYS A 126 -17.10 10.62 14.85
N ARG A 127 -16.51 10.40 16.03
CA ARG A 127 -16.65 11.29 17.20
C ARG A 127 -15.76 12.53 17.16
N VAL A 128 -14.84 12.64 16.18
CA VAL A 128 -13.96 13.79 15.99
C VAL A 128 -14.32 14.50 14.68
N PRO A 129 -15.12 15.57 14.71
CA PRO A 129 -15.73 16.16 13.50
C PRO A 129 -14.73 16.60 12.42
N TRP A 130 -13.55 17.08 12.82
CA TRP A 130 -12.52 17.57 11.89
C TRP A 130 -11.61 16.47 11.31
N LEU A 131 -11.69 15.24 11.83
CA LEU A 131 -10.97 14.07 11.29
C LEU A 131 -11.89 13.15 10.48
N ASN A 132 -13.19 13.19 10.73
CA ASN A 132 -14.18 12.36 10.04
C ASN A 132 -14.09 12.52 8.51
N LYS A 133 -13.75 11.43 7.80
CA LYS A 133 -13.54 11.36 6.34
C LYS A 133 -12.42 12.24 5.78
N SER A 134 -11.43 12.58 6.60
CA SER A 134 -10.22 13.26 6.12
C SER A 134 -9.26 12.27 5.44
N VAL A 135 -8.40 12.75 4.53
CA VAL A 135 -7.32 11.94 3.92
C VAL A 135 -6.40 11.35 5.00
N ILE A 136 -6.17 12.08 6.09
CA ILE A 136 -5.36 11.60 7.22
C ILE A 136 -6.02 10.38 7.88
N THR A 137 -7.34 10.42 8.05
CA THR A 137 -8.10 9.29 8.62
C THR A 137 -8.18 8.11 7.68
N HIS A 138 -8.25 8.37 6.37
CA HIS A 138 -8.20 7.32 5.35
C HIS A 138 -6.85 6.58 5.40
N ILE A 139 -5.75 7.33 5.28
CA ILE A 139 -4.39 6.82 5.38
C ILE A 139 -4.19 6.08 6.71
N ALA A 140 -4.59 6.68 7.84
CA ALA A 140 -4.48 6.03 9.15
C ALA A 140 -5.34 4.75 9.27
N SER A 141 -6.43 4.64 8.52
CA SER A 141 -7.33 3.47 8.52
C SER A 141 -6.77 2.33 7.66
N GLU A 142 -6.20 2.65 6.50
CA GLU A 142 -5.40 1.70 5.70
C GLU A 142 -4.23 1.18 6.53
N TRP A 143 -3.53 2.07 7.23
CA TRP A 143 -2.38 1.71 8.07
C TRP A 143 -2.75 0.87 9.28
N ALA A 144 -3.93 1.08 9.85
CA ALA A 144 -4.40 0.28 10.98
C ALA A 144 -4.68 -1.18 10.61
N MET A 145 -4.85 -1.49 9.32
CA MET A 145 -5.00 -2.88 8.86
C MET A 145 -3.75 -3.70 9.10
N ASP A 146 -2.55 -3.12 8.94
CA ASP A 146 -1.27 -3.82 9.13
C ASP A 146 -1.14 -4.43 10.53
N ALA A 147 -1.78 -3.85 11.55
CA ALA A 147 -1.76 -4.38 12.91
C ALA A 147 -2.62 -5.64 13.10
N HIS A 148 -3.40 -6.05 12.10
CA HIS A 148 -4.33 -7.18 12.14
C HIS A 148 -3.86 -8.36 11.27
N ILE A 149 -2.62 -8.28 10.78
CA ILE A 149 -1.96 -9.26 9.92
C ILE A 149 -0.69 -9.73 10.62
#